data_AF-A0A957XWY9-F1
#
_entry.id   AF-A0A957XWY9-F1
#
_cell.length_a   1.000
_cell.length_b   1.000
_cell.length_c   1.000
_cell.angle_alpha   90.00
_cell.angle_beta   90.00
_cell.angle_gamma   90.00
#
_symmetry.space_group_name_H-M   'P 1'
#
loop_
_entity.id
_entity.type
_entity.pdbx_description
1 polymer ?
#
loop_
_entity_poly.entity_id
_entity_poly.type
_entity_poly.pdbx_seq_one_letter_code
_entity_poly.pdbx_strand_id
1 'polypeptide(L)'
;MAGTALILFVATILRLWRIDTLPPGFHFDESFEGLEAWRILTDPGYRPVFLTGNFGVPPLNAYANALMFGLFQLFGGEAGPTAMRTTAAVFGVLGVVSVWALARELCALDGPMHGLSAAFPLFAAGALAVMRWH
;
A
#
# COMPACT_ATOMS: atom_id res chain seq x y z
N MET A 1 13.44 -12.46 -14.57
CA MET A 1 11.95 -12.34 -14.58
C MET A 1 11.30 -13.29 -13.58
N ALA A 2 11.61 -14.59 -13.57
CA ALA A 2 11.02 -15.54 -12.62
C ALA A 2 11.17 -15.15 -11.13
N GLY A 3 12.36 -14.67 -10.72
CA GLY A 3 12.60 -14.25 -9.33
C GLY A 3 11.74 -13.08 -8.86
N THR A 4 11.61 -12.03 -9.67
CA THR A 4 10.75 -10.87 -9.34
C THR A 4 9.28 -11.27 -9.29
N ALA A 5 8.82 -12.12 -10.21
CA ALA A 5 7.45 -12.62 -10.20
C ALA A 5 7.13 -13.40 -8.91
N LEU A 6 8.05 -14.26 -8.46
CA LEU A 6 7.90 -14.97 -7.18
C LEU A 6 7.85 -14.00 -5.99
N ILE A 7 8.72 -12.98 -5.97
CA ILE A 7 8.73 -11.96 -4.90
C ILE A 7 7.40 -11.21 -4.85
N LEU A 8 6.85 -10.79 -6.00
CA LEU A 8 5.58 -10.09 -6.06
C LEU A 8 4.40 -10.99 -5.68
N PHE A 9 4.44 -12.27 -6.08
CA PHE A 9 3.46 -13.26 -5.66
C PHE A 9 3.46 -13.41 -4.13
N VAL A 10 4.63 -13.61 -3.53
CA VAL A 10 4.78 -13.71 -2.06
C VAL A 10 4.33 -12.42 -1.37
N ALA A 11 4.76 -11.26 -1.86
CA ALA A 11 4.38 -9.96 -1.31
C ALA A 11 2.87 -9.74 -1.30
N THR A 12 2.19 -10.16 -2.37
CA THR A 12 0.74 -10.03 -2.55
C THR A 12 0.00 -11.01 -1.63
N ILE A 13 0.38 -12.30 -1.65
CA ILE A 13 -0.28 -13.31 -0.83
C ILE A 13 -0.15 -12.98 0.65
N LEU A 14 1.04 -12.61 1.14
CA LEU A 14 1.22 -12.28 2.55
C LEU A 14 0.39 -11.07 3.01
N ARG A 15 0.12 -10.11 2.13
CA ARG A 15 -0.67 -8.90 2.45
C ARG A 15 -2.18 -9.13 2.34
N LEU A 16 -2.62 -9.97 1.41
CA LEU A 16 -4.04 -10.25 1.19
C LEU A 16 -4.54 -11.45 2.01
N TRP A 17 -3.65 -12.31 2.49
CA TRP A 17 -4.02 -13.47 3.31
C TRP A 17 -4.75 -13.00 4.57
N ARG A 18 -6.04 -13.35 4.66
CA ARG A 18 -6.93 -12.99 5.78
C ARG A 18 -7.09 -11.48 6.01
N ILE A 19 -6.94 -10.66 4.97
CA ILE A 19 -7.07 -9.20 5.06
C ILE A 19 -8.45 -8.73 5.55
N ASP A 20 -9.46 -9.58 5.36
CA ASP A 20 -10.85 -9.40 5.76
C ASP A 20 -11.10 -9.74 7.25
N THR A 21 -10.26 -10.59 7.84
CA THR A 21 -10.42 -11.06 9.22
C THR A 21 -9.34 -10.57 10.18
N LEU A 22 -8.20 -10.08 9.67
CA LEU A 22 -7.08 -9.59 10.45
C LEU A 22 -6.67 -8.16 10.06
N PRO A 23 -6.36 -7.30 11.05
CA PRO A 23 -6.69 -7.46 12.47
C PRO A 23 -8.22 -7.42 12.70
N PRO A 24 -8.73 -7.97 13.82
CA PRO A 24 -10.17 -7.97 14.09
C PRO A 24 -10.69 -6.55 14.38
N GLY A 25 -11.87 -6.22 13.85
CA GLY A 25 -12.54 -4.94 14.08
C GLY A 25 -11.94 -3.78 13.28
N PHE A 26 -12.52 -2.59 13.47
CA PHE A 26 -12.05 -1.34 12.88
C PHE A 26 -11.29 -0.56 13.96
N HIS A 27 -9.97 -0.42 13.83
CA HIS A 27 -9.18 0.22 14.87
C HIS A 27 -9.45 1.73 14.91
N PHE A 28 -9.15 2.39 16.04
CA PHE A 28 -9.52 3.80 16.25
C PHE A 28 -8.98 4.74 15.15
N ASP A 29 -7.70 4.61 14.83
CA ASP A 29 -7.02 5.36 13.78
C ASP A 29 -7.60 5.03 12.39
N GLU A 30 -7.75 3.73 12.07
CA GLU A 30 -8.39 3.27 10.83
C GLU A 30 -9.82 3.84 10.68
N SER A 31 -10.57 3.95 11.79
CA SER A 31 -11.95 4.43 11.78
C SER A 31 -12.04 5.94 11.53
N PHE A 32 -11.15 6.73 12.13
CA PHE A 32 -11.09 8.18 11.87
C PHE A 32 -10.76 8.47 10.40
N GLU A 33 -9.72 7.82 9.87
CA GLU A 33 -9.36 7.92 8.45
C GLU A 33 -10.48 7.40 7.54
N GLY A 34 -11.16 6.33 7.95
CA GLY A 34 -12.29 5.76 7.23
C GLY A 34 -13.48 6.72 7.12
N LEU A 35 -13.77 7.49 8.17
CA LEU A 35 -14.82 8.51 8.14
C LEU A 35 -14.48 9.68 7.20
N GLU A 36 -13.21 10.10 7.17
CA GLU A 36 -12.74 11.13 6.23
C GLU A 36 -12.84 10.64 4.78
N ALA A 37 -12.36 9.41 4.52
CA ALA A 37 -12.46 8.76 3.22
C ALA A 37 -13.92 8.58 2.77
N TRP A 38 -14.80 8.16 3.68
CA TRP A 38 -16.23 8.05 3.43
C TRP A 38 -16.84 9.39 3.04
N ARG A 39 -16.53 10.46 3.78
CA ARG A 39 -17.02 11.80 3.47
C ARG A 39 -16.53 12.30 2.12
N ILE A 40 -15.25 12.08 1.77
CA ILE A 40 -14.68 12.42 0.46
C ILE A 40 -15.45 11.71 -0.67
N LEU A 41 -15.86 10.46 -0.45
CA LEU A 41 -16.62 9.66 -1.41
C LEU A 41 -18.06 10.15 -1.55
N THR A 42 -18.75 10.44 -0.43
CA THR A 42 -20.21 10.69 -0.43
C THR A 42 -20.62 12.15 -0.54
N ASP A 43 -19.74 13.10 -0.19
CA ASP A 43 -20.01 14.53 -0.25
C ASP A 43 -19.19 15.17 -1.39
N PRO A 44 -19.82 15.50 -2.55
CA PRO A 44 -19.12 16.11 -3.68
C PRO A 44 -18.45 17.46 -3.36
N GLY A 45 -18.94 18.18 -2.35
CA GLY A 45 -18.38 19.44 -1.89
C GLY A 45 -17.19 19.27 -0.93
N TYR A 46 -16.98 18.07 -0.40
CA TYR A 46 -15.87 17.80 0.52
C TYR A 46 -14.58 17.46 -0.24
N ARG A 47 -13.72 18.47 -0.38
CA ARG A 47 -12.41 18.38 -1.05
C ARG A 47 -11.30 18.91 -0.14
N PRO A 48 -11.02 18.22 0.98
CA PRO A 48 -10.01 18.69 1.93
C PRO A 48 -8.63 18.69 1.27
N VAL A 49 -7.87 19.77 1.52
CA VAL A 49 -6.43 19.84 1.26
C VAL A 49 -5.61 19.52 2.52
N PHE A 50 -6.28 19.49 3.68
CA PHE A 50 -5.75 19.11 4.97
C PHE A 50 -6.89 18.59 5.83
N LEU A 51 -6.68 17.47 6.54
CA LEU A 51 -7.65 16.88 7.45
C LEU A 51 -7.30 17.36 8.86
N THR A 52 -8.21 18.06 9.52
CA THR A 52 -7.99 18.59 10.88
C THR A 52 -8.28 17.57 11.98
N GLY A 53 -9.03 16.50 11.66
CA GLY A 53 -9.20 15.34 12.53
C GLY A 53 -7.90 14.56 12.72
N ASN A 54 -7.88 13.65 13.69
CA ASN A 54 -6.78 12.70 13.92
C ASN A 54 -5.38 13.34 13.96
N PHE A 55 -5.20 14.37 14.79
CA PHE A 55 -3.93 15.11 14.96
C PHE A 55 -3.46 15.94 13.77
N GLY A 56 -4.26 16.08 12.71
CA GLY A 56 -3.93 16.93 11.57
C GLY A 56 -3.02 16.22 10.56
N VAL A 57 -3.57 15.77 9.44
CA VAL A 57 -2.82 14.98 8.45
C VAL A 57 -3.06 15.41 6.99
N PRO A 58 -2.08 15.22 6.10
CA PRO A 58 -2.28 15.35 4.66
C PRO A 58 -3.31 14.34 4.13
N PRO A 59 -4.18 14.71 3.16
CA PRO A 59 -5.36 13.92 2.80
C PRO A 59 -5.09 12.77 1.83
N LEU A 60 -3.84 12.52 1.42
CA LEU A 60 -3.51 11.57 0.37
C LEU A 60 -4.02 10.15 0.69
N ASN A 61 -3.86 9.71 1.95
CA ASN A 61 -4.34 8.39 2.38
C ASN A 61 -5.87 8.31 2.35
N ALA A 62 -6.57 9.34 2.86
CA ALA A 62 -8.02 9.41 2.82
C ALA A 62 -8.59 9.42 1.40
N TYR A 63 -7.98 10.13 0.44
CA TYR A 63 -8.38 10.06 -0.97
C TYR A 63 -8.16 8.67 -1.57
N ALA A 64 -7.04 8.01 -1.26
CA ALA A 64 -6.77 6.66 -1.74
C ALA A 64 -7.80 5.66 -1.18
N ASN A 65 -8.17 5.78 0.10
CA ASN A 65 -9.22 4.97 0.71
C ASN A 65 -10.60 5.29 0.15
N ALA A 66 -10.91 6.56 -0.14
CA ALA A 66 -12.17 6.96 -0.78
C ALA A 66 -12.33 6.32 -2.16
N LEU A 67 -11.24 6.30 -2.96
CA LEU A 67 -11.22 5.61 -4.24
C LEU A 67 -11.47 4.10 -4.05
N MET A 68 -10.79 3.46 -3.11
CA MET A 68 -10.95 2.03 -2.85
C MET A 68 -12.35 1.68 -2.35
N PHE A 69 -12.96 2.53 -1.52
CA PHE A 69 -14.36 2.40 -1.13
C PHE A 69 -15.30 2.42 -2.33
N GLY A 70 -15.11 3.37 -3.25
CA GLY A 70 -15.86 3.42 -4.50
C GLY A 70 -15.70 2.14 -5.31
N LEU A 71 -14.47 1.64 -5.46
CA LEU A 71 -14.19 0.39 -6.17
C LEU A 71 -14.89 -0.80 -5.51
N PHE A 72 -14.81 -0.95 -4.19
CA PHE A 72 -15.50 -2.03 -3.47
C PHE A 72 -17.01 -1.96 -3.69
N GLN A 73 -17.61 -0.77 -3.57
CA GLN A 73 -19.04 -0.57 -3.81
C GLN A 73 -19.46 -0.95 -5.24
N LEU A 74 -18.64 -0.64 -6.25
CA LEU A 74 -18.91 -1.03 -7.64
C LEU A 74 -19.02 -2.56 -7.83
N PHE A 75 -18.35 -3.34 -6.98
CA PHE A 75 -18.41 -4.80 -6.97
C PHE A 75 -19.32 -5.38 -5.87
N GLY A 76 -20.16 -4.54 -5.25
CA GLY A 76 -21.08 -4.96 -4.18
C GLY A 76 -20.44 -5.19 -2.82
N GLY A 77 -19.20 -4.79 -2.63
CA GLY A 77 -18.49 -4.80 -1.35
C GLY A 77 -18.78 -3.57 -0.49
N GLU A 78 -18.40 -3.66 0.78
CA GLU A 78 -18.60 -2.59 1.76
C GLU A 78 -17.43 -1.60 1.78
N ALA A 79 -17.74 -0.32 1.99
CA ALA A 79 -16.77 0.71 2.34
C ALA A 79 -16.38 0.55 3.82
N GLY A 80 -15.45 -0.37 4.08
CA GLY A 80 -15.06 -0.76 5.44
C GLY A 80 -13.59 -1.13 5.60
N PRO A 81 -13.23 -1.81 6.71
CA PRO A 81 -11.83 -2.13 7.03
C PRO A 81 -11.12 -2.90 5.93
N THR A 82 -11.78 -3.89 5.33
CA THR A 82 -11.21 -4.70 4.23
C THR A 82 -10.82 -3.84 3.04
N ALA A 83 -11.64 -2.86 2.69
CA ALA A 83 -11.36 -1.96 1.58
C ALA A 83 -10.15 -1.06 1.90
N MET A 84 -10.09 -0.45 3.09
CA MET A 84 -8.92 0.36 3.50
C MET A 84 -7.62 -0.46 3.55
N ARG A 85 -7.69 -1.66 4.10
CA ARG A 85 -6.53 -2.56 4.17
C ARG A 85 -6.10 -3.00 2.78
N THR A 86 -7.04 -3.18 1.86
CA THR A 86 -6.72 -3.45 0.45
C THR A 86 -5.97 -2.28 -0.17
N THR A 87 -6.32 -1.03 0.14
CA THR A 87 -5.52 0.15 -0.23
C THR A 87 -4.08 -0.01 0.25
N ALA A 88 -3.89 -0.28 1.55
CA ALA A 88 -2.55 -0.47 2.13
C ALA A 88 -1.79 -1.64 1.50
N ALA A 89 -2.46 -2.77 1.22
CA ALA A 89 -1.87 -3.92 0.57
C ALA A 89 -1.38 -3.60 -0.85
N VAL A 90 -2.18 -2.88 -1.64
CA VAL A 90 -1.82 -2.43 -2.99
C VAL A 90 -0.58 -1.53 -2.94
N PHE A 91 -0.58 -0.50 -2.08
CA PHE A 91 0.58 0.38 -1.93
C PHE A 91 1.81 -0.36 -1.39
N GLY A 92 1.63 -1.37 -0.53
CA GLY A 92 2.69 -2.24 -0.07
C GLY A 92 3.35 -3.04 -1.21
N VAL A 93 2.56 -3.61 -2.12
CA VAL A 93 3.07 -4.31 -3.32
C VAL A 93 3.75 -3.33 -4.27
N LEU A 94 3.17 -2.14 -4.50
CA LEU A 94 3.79 -1.07 -5.29
C LEU A 94 5.12 -0.59 -4.68
N GLY A 95 5.22 -0.58 -3.35
CA GLY A 95 6.47 -0.32 -2.63
C GLY A 95 7.55 -1.35 -2.97
N VAL A 96 7.21 -2.65 -3.00
CA VAL A 96 8.14 -3.72 -3.41
C VAL A 96 8.61 -3.53 -4.86
N VAL A 97 7.70 -3.19 -5.77
CA VAL A 97 8.04 -2.88 -7.17
C VAL A 97 8.98 -1.67 -7.25
N SER A 98 8.68 -0.62 -6.49
CA SER A 98 9.47 0.61 -6.45
C SER A 98 10.88 0.37 -5.91
N VAL A 99 11.04 -0.41 -4.84
CA VAL A 99 12.36 -0.77 -4.28
C VAL A 99 13.16 -1.63 -5.25
N TRP A 100 12.53 -2.59 -5.92
CA TRP A 100 13.18 -3.35 -6.97
C TRP A 100 13.70 -2.44 -8.10
N ALA A 101 12.86 -1.51 -8.57
CA ALA A 101 13.20 -0.59 -9.64
C ALA A 101 14.35 0.35 -9.24
N LEU A 102 14.28 0.93 -8.04
CA LEU A 102 15.34 1.77 -7.48
C LEU A 102 16.66 1.00 -7.36
N ALA A 103 16.64 -0.21 -6.82
CA ALA A 103 17.83 -1.02 -6.66
C ALA A 103 18.46 -1.40 -8.01
N ARG A 104 17.65 -1.59 -9.06
CA ARG A 104 18.17 -1.79 -10.42
C ARG A 104 18.86 -0.55 -10.97
N GLU A 105 18.30 0.63 -10.72
CA GLU A 105 18.90 1.89 -11.13
C GLU A 105 20.23 2.12 -10.42
N LEU A 106 20.32 1.82 -9.12
CA LEU A 106 21.56 1.88 -8.37
C LEU A 106 22.65 0.97 -8.95
N CYS A 107 22.31 -0.29 -9.29
CA CYS A 107 23.25 -1.18 -9.97
C CYS A 107 23.74 -0.63 -11.32
N ALA A 108 22.88 0.07 -12.07
CA ALA A 108 23.25 0.66 -13.35
C ALA A 108 24.21 1.86 -13.18
N LEU A 109 24.09 2.61 -12.09
CA LEU A 109 24.90 3.79 -11.80
C LEU A 109 26.25 3.49 -11.13
N ASP A 110 26.36 2.38 -10.42
CA ASP A 110 27.51 2.04 -9.55
C ASP A 110 28.83 1.74 -10.32
N GLY A 111 28.76 1.51 -11.63
CA GLY A 111 29.94 1.39 -12.50
C GLY A 111 30.80 0.13 -12.25
N PRO A 112 31.85 -0.09 -13.05
CA PRO A 112 32.57 -1.38 -13.11
C PRO A 112 33.56 -1.65 -11.96
N MET A 113 33.88 -0.67 -11.09
CA MET A 113 34.89 -0.84 -10.03
C MET A 113 34.34 -1.32 -8.67
N HIS A 114 33.06 -1.10 -8.35
CA HIS A 114 32.43 -1.51 -7.08
C HIS A 114 31.09 -2.25 -7.27
N GLY A 115 30.87 -2.83 -8.46
CA GLY A 115 29.56 -3.25 -8.94
C GLY A 115 28.73 -4.08 -7.96
N LEU A 116 27.65 -3.46 -7.45
CA LEU A 116 26.55 -4.15 -6.80
C LEU A 116 26.14 -5.39 -7.61
N SER A 117 26.07 -6.53 -6.92
CA SER A 117 25.69 -7.80 -7.55
C SER A 117 24.33 -7.71 -8.24
N ALA A 118 24.15 -8.46 -9.34
CA ALA A 118 22.85 -8.62 -10.00
C ALA A 118 21.75 -9.19 -9.07
N ALA A 119 22.14 -9.79 -7.94
CA ALA A 119 21.21 -10.25 -6.91
C ALA A 119 20.65 -9.12 -6.02
N PHE A 120 21.30 -7.94 -5.99
CA PHE A 120 20.96 -6.84 -5.09
C PHE A 120 19.50 -6.37 -5.22
N PRO A 121 18.94 -6.14 -6.43
CA PRO A 121 17.54 -5.72 -6.55
C PRO A 121 16.55 -6.79 -6.09
N LEU A 122 16.88 -8.07 -6.28
CA LEU A 122 16.05 -9.18 -5.80
C LEU A 122 16.11 -9.30 -4.28
N PHE A 123 17.28 -9.12 -3.68
CA PHE A 123 17.45 -9.13 -2.24
C PHE A 123 16.71 -7.97 -1.58
N ALA A 124 16.87 -6.74 -2.08
CA ALA A 124 16.19 -5.55 -1.54
C ALA A 124 14.66 -5.68 -1.61
N ALA A 125 14.13 -6.08 -2.77
CA ALA A 125 12.70 -6.30 -2.94
C ALA A 125 12.18 -7.48 -2.13
N GLY A 126 12.93 -8.58 -2.09
CA GLY A 126 12.60 -9.77 -1.30
C GLY A 126 12.56 -9.48 0.20
N ALA A 127 13.48 -8.66 0.70
CA ALA A 127 13.49 -8.21 2.10
C ALA A 127 12.22 -7.40 2.42
N LEU A 128 11.88 -6.38 1.62
CA LEU A 128 10.66 -5.59 1.81
C LEU A 128 9.37 -6.43 1.63
N ALA A 129 9.40 -7.46 0.78
CA ALA A 129 8.24 -8.32 0.54
C ALA A 129 7.82 -9.08 1.80
N VAL A 130 8.78 -9.53 2.63
CA VAL A 130 8.55 -10.38 3.81
C VAL A 130 8.77 -9.65 5.14
N MET A 131 9.28 -8.42 5.13
CA MET A 131 9.53 -7.66 6.34
C MET A 131 8.20 -7.32 7.02
N ARG A 132 8.11 -7.71 8.30
CA ARG A 132 6.90 -7.56 9.13
C ARG A 132 6.64 -6.12 9.58
N TRP A 133 7.71 -5.33 9.75
CA TRP A 133 7.64 -3.97 10.27
C TRP A 133 7.93 -2.97 9.15
N HIS A 134 6.92 -2.21 8.76
CA HIS A 134 7.01 -1.01 7.93
C HIS A 134 5.95 -0.02 8.36
#